data_AF-A0A7S4J3S0-F1
#
_entry.id   AF-A0A7S4J3S0-F1
#
_cell.length_a   1.000
_cell.length_b   1.000
_cell.length_c   1.000
_cell.angle_alpha   90.00
_cell.angle_beta   90.00
_cell.angle_gamma   90.00
#
_symmetry.space_group_name_H-M   'P 1'
#
loop_
_entity.id
_entity.type
_entity.pdbx_description
1 polymer ?
#
loop_
_entity_poly.entity_id
_entity_poly.type
_entity_poly.pdbx_seq_one_letter_code
_entity_poly.pdbx_strand_id
1 'polypeptide(L)'
;MKPAWDQLGDEYADSPSVLIGDVDCTASGESLCQKVGVQGYPTIKYYVDGDTEGKDYQGGRDSDSLKKHVEDNMEVKCIVGEPADCTDKEKGYIEKMKGKTAEDRAKQLKRLDGMKGDSMKPELKQWLNQRLRILQQMSGGDEL
;
A
#
# COMPACT_ATOMS: atom_id res chain seq x y z
N MET A 1 10.09 -11.41 -17.44
CA MET A 1 9.38 -10.45 -16.58
C MET A 1 8.30 -9.70 -17.34
N LYS A 2 8.58 -9.07 -18.49
CA LYS A 2 7.60 -8.23 -19.21
C LYS A 2 6.17 -8.82 -19.32
N PRO A 3 5.94 -10.09 -19.72
CA PRO A 3 4.58 -10.62 -19.78
C PRO A 3 3.83 -10.63 -18.43
N ALA A 4 4.52 -10.95 -17.33
CA ALA A 4 3.93 -10.93 -15.99
C ALA A 4 3.66 -9.50 -15.51
N TRP A 5 4.51 -8.54 -15.88
CA TRP A 5 4.32 -7.13 -15.56
C TRP A 5 3.16 -6.51 -16.33
N ASP A 6 3.05 -6.81 -17.62
CA ASP A 6 1.94 -6.35 -18.47
C ASP A 6 0.61 -6.92 -17.94
N GLN A 7 0.56 -8.22 -17.60
CA GLN A 7 -0.62 -8.83 -16.99
C GLN A 7 -1.03 -8.16 -15.67
N LEU A 8 -0.05 -7.84 -14.81
CA LEU A 8 -0.32 -7.12 -13.56
C LEU A 8 -0.86 -5.71 -13.84
N GLY A 9 -0.31 -5.03 -14.84
CA GLY A 9 -0.81 -3.72 -15.28
C GLY A 9 -2.27 -3.79 -15.72
N ASP A 10 -2.63 -4.77 -16.54
CA ASP A 10 -4.01 -4.98 -17.00
C ASP A 10 -4.97 -5.28 -15.83
N GLU A 11 -4.54 -6.09 -14.85
CA GLU A 11 -5.37 -6.47 -13.70
C GLU A 11 -5.69 -5.28 -12.78
N TYR A 12 -4.77 -4.33 -12.65
CA TYR A 12 -4.91 -3.15 -11.80
C TYR A 12 -5.21 -1.86 -12.58
N ALA A 13 -5.54 -1.94 -13.86
CA ALA A 13 -5.75 -0.78 -14.72
C ALA A 13 -6.86 0.17 -14.21
N ASP A 14 -7.93 -0.40 -13.64
CA ASP A 14 -9.06 0.33 -13.06
C ASP A 14 -8.98 0.44 -11.52
N SER A 15 -7.85 0.07 -10.91
CA SER A 15 -7.71 0.10 -9.46
C SER A 15 -7.69 1.55 -8.95
N PRO A 16 -8.54 1.91 -7.98
CA PRO A 16 -8.51 3.25 -7.39
C PRO A 16 -7.34 3.46 -6.42
N SER A 17 -6.58 2.41 -6.09
CA SER A 17 -5.56 2.43 -5.04
C SER A 17 -4.18 1.93 -5.47
N VAL A 18 -4.07 1.33 -6.66
CA VAL A 18 -2.81 0.78 -7.16
C VAL A 18 -2.57 1.30 -8.56
N LEU A 19 -1.38 1.85 -8.79
CA LEU A 19 -0.89 2.19 -10.11
C LEU A 19 0.30 1.30 -10.44
N ILE A 20 0.22 0.58 -11.55
CA ILE A 20 1.35 -0.14 -12.14
C ILE A 20 1.85 0.67 -13.33
N GLY A 21 3.14 0.99 -13.34
CA GLY A 21 3.74 1.79 -14.41
C GLY A 21 5.18 1.41 -14.68
N ASP A 22 5.63 1.74 -15.88
CA ASP A 22 7.03 1.62 -16.31
C ASP A 22 7.64 2.99 -16.62
N VAL A 23 8.96 3.07 -16.46
CA VAL A 23 9.74 4.26 -16.76
C VAL A 23 10.93 3.83 -17.62
N ASP A 24 11.07 4.45 -18.80
CA ASP A 24 12.25 4.26 -19.63
C ASP A 24 13.42 5.10 -19.11
N CYS A 25 14.26 4.45 -18.30
CA CYS A 25 15.48 5.02 -17.74
C CYS A 25 16.61 5.25 -18.76
N THR A 26 16.43 4.86 -20.03
CA THR A 26 17.41 5.10 -21.11
C THR A 26 17.06 6.32 -21.97
N ALA A 27 15.89 6.92 -21.75
CA ALA A 27 15.39 8.09 -22.45
C ALA A 27 15.00 9.19 -21.45
N SER A 28 13.77 9.70 -21.51
CA SER A 28 13.31 10.81 -20.67
C SER A 28 13.31 10.52 -19.16
N GLY A 29 13.36 9.24 -18.76
CA GLY A 29 13.35 8.82 -17.36
C GLY A 29 14.71 8.78 -16.67
N GLU A 30 15.82 9.03 -17.38
CA GLU A 30 17.18 8.83 -16.85
C GLU A 30 17.42 9.56 -15.52
N SER A 31 17.08 10.85 -15.44
CA SER A 31 17.28 11.67 -14.24
C SER A 31 16.47 11.18 -13.03
N LEU A 32 15.25 10.69 -13.27
CA LEU A 32 14.41 10.08 -12.24
C LEU A 32 15.05 8.78 -11.74
N CYS A 33 15.45 7.90 -12.66
CA CYS A 33 16.03 6.60 -12.32
C CYS A 33 17.35 6.74 -11.54
N GLN A 34 18.19 7.72 -11.89
CA GLN A 34 19.37 8.05 -11.11
C GLN A 34 19.00 8.55 -9.70
N LYS A 35 18.02 9.48 -9.60
CA LYS A 35 17.56 10.03 -8.31
C LYS A 35 17.03 8.96 -7.36
N VAL A 36 16.29 7.98 -7.88
CA VAL A 36 15.75 6.88 -7.07
C VAL A 36 16.72 5.70 -6.93
N GLY A 37 17.95 5.82 -7.44
CA GLY A 37 19.02 4.85 -7.23
C GLY A 37 18.88 3.54 -8.04
N VAL A 38 18.32 3.59 -9.26
CA VAL A 38 18.30 2.44 -10.17
C VAL A 38 19.72 2.18 -10.71
N GLN A 39 20.29 1.02 -10.39
CA GLN A 39 21.66 0.64 -10.77
C GLN A 39 21.71 -0.40 -11.90
N GLY A 40 20.57 -0.98 -12.27
CA GLY A 40 20.49 -2.02 -13.30
C GLY A 40 19.04 -2.28 -13.72
N TYR A 41 18.87 -2.91 -14.88
CA TYR A 41 17.54 -3.18 -15.44
C TYR A 41 17.26 -4.68 -15.56
N PRO A 42 16.02 -5.13 -15.33
CA PRO A 42 14.91 -4.38 -14.78
C PRO A 42 14.99 -4.23 -13.24
N THR A 43 14.66 -3.06 -12.71
CA THR A 43 14.49 -2.79 -11.27
C THR A 43 13.02 -2.49 -10.99
N ILE A 44 12.44 -3.13 -9.98
CA ILE A 44 11.07 -2.84 -9.53
C ILE A 44 11.16 -2.10 -8.20
N LYS A 45 10.51 -0.95 -8.14
CA LYS A 45 10.31 -0.19 -6.90
C LYS A 45 8.82 -0.07 -6.63
N TYR A 46 8.45 -0.10 -5.36
CA TYR A 46 7.09 0.14 -4.93
C TYR A 46 7.04 1.33 -3.96
N TYR A 47 5.95 2.07 -4.05
CA TYR A 47 5.67 3.25 -3.25
C TYR A 47 4.33 3.02 -2.57
N VAL A 48 4.24 3.36 -1.29
CA VAL A 48 3.00 3.34 -0.51
C VAL A 48 2.79 4.73 0.07
N ASP A 49 1.56 5.09 0.42
CA ASP A 49 1.21 6.44 0.88
C ASP A 49 2.20 7.03 1.88
N GLY A 50 2.76 8.19 1.53
CA GLY A 50 3.74 8.91 2.32
C GLY A 50 5.21 8.51 2.08
N ASP A 51 5.48 7.51 1.22
CA ASP A 51 6.83 7.12 0.81
C ASP A 51 7.27 7.89 -0.43
N THR A 52 8.35 8.66 -0.31
CA THR A 52 8.93 9.46 -1.39
C THR A 52 10.21 8.86 -1.97
N GLU A 53 10.81 7.89 -1.29
CA GLU A 53 12.08 7.28 -1.70
C GLU A 53 11.84 5.97 -2.45
N GLY A 54 10.76 5.26 -2.09
CA GLY A 54 10.39 4.00 -2.70
C GLY A 54 11.28 2.86 -2.26
N LYS A 55 10.71 1.66 -2.19
CA LYS A 55 11.40 0.47 -1.69
C LYS A 55 11.66 -0.49 -2.83
N ASP A 56 12.82 -1.15 -2.75
CA ASP A 56 13.16 -2.17 -3.72
C ASP A 56 12.30 -3.42 -3.51
N TYR A 57 11.71 -3.91 -4.60
CA TYR A 57 11.04 -5.19 -4.63
C TYR A 57 12.06 -6.32 -4.85
N GLN A 58 12.17 -7.21 -3.86
CA GLN A 58 13.10 -8.34 -3.86
C GLN A 58 12.38 -9.71 -3.95
N GLY A 59 11.08 -9.71 -4.27
CA GLY A 59 10.27 -10.93 -4.38
C GLY A 59 10.38 -11.62 -5.75
N GLY A 60 9.56 -12.66 -5.94
CA GLY A 60 9.45 -13.39 -7.20
C GLY A 60 8.90 -12.50 -8.33
N ARG A 61 9.38 -12.69 -9.56
CA ARG A 61 9.02 -11.82 -10.72
C ARG A 61 8.04 -12.49 -11.69
N ASP A 62 7.40 -13.56 -11.24
CA ASP A 62 6.22 -14.18 -11.86
C ASP A 62 4.93 -13.45 -11.46
N SER A 63 3.85 -13.69 -12.21
CA SER A 63 2.58 -12.98 -12.03
C SER A 63 2.01 -13.16 -10.62
N ASP A 64 2.06 -14.38 -10.06
CA ASP A 64 1.52 -14.68 -8.73
C ASP A 64 2.28 -13.95 -7.62
N SER A 65 3.61 -13.93 -7.70
CA SER A 65 4.46 -13.25 -6.71
C SER A 65 4.30 -11.74 -6.72
N LEU A 66 4.13 -11.14 -7.90
CA LEU A 66 3.88 -9.71 -8.05
C LEU A 66 2.49 -9.33 -7.56
N LYS A 67 1.45 -10.08 -7.99
CA LYS A 67 0.07 -9.87 -7.56
C LYS A 67 -0.06 -9.95 -6.05
N LYS A 68 0.51 -11.01 -5.45
CA LYS A 68 0.50 -11.17 -3.99
C LYS A 68 1.14 -10.00 -3.27
N HIS A 69 2.23 -9.46 -3.80
CA HIS A 69 2.87 -8.29 -3.20
C HIS A 69 1.96 -7.07 -3.20
N VAL A 70 1.27 -6.83 -4.32
CA VAL A 70 0.29 -5.74 -4.44
C VAL A 70 -0.84 -5.92 -3.44
N GLU A 71 -1.46 -7.10 -3.38
CA GLU A 71 -2.57 -7.41 -2.47
C GLU A 71 -2.16 -7.26 -0.99
N ASP A 72 -0.95 -7.70 -0.64
CA ASP A 72 -0.49 -7.72 0.74
C ASP A 72 -0.01 -6.35 1.24
N ASN A 73 0.50 -5.50 0.35
CA ASN A 73 1.28 -4.31 0.75
C ASN A 73 0.79 -3.00 0.15
N MET A 74 0.18 -3.03 -1.02
CA MET A 74 -0.12 -1.82 -1.80
C MET A 74 -1.61 -1.55 -1.81
N GLU A 75 -2.40 -2.52 -2.23
CA GLU A 75 -3.83 -2.37 -2.48
C GLU A 75 -4.63 -1.94 -1.25
N VAL A 76 -5.54 -0.97 -1.44
CA VAL A 76 -6.49 -0.54 -0.42
C VAL A 76 -7.85 -1.16 -0.76
N LYS A 77 -8.10 -2.36 -0.22
CA LYS A 77 -9.39 -3.06 -0.42
C LYS A 77 -10.49 -2.52 0.50
N CYS A 78 -10.15 -2.17 1.73
CA CYS A 78 -11.14 -1.78 2.72
C CYS A 78 -11.42 -0.27 2.71
N ILE A 79 -12.62 0.12 2.28
CA ILE A 79 -13.16 1.47 2.39
C ILE A 79 -14.20 1.49 3.51
N VAL A 80 -14.03 2.35 4.52
CA VAL A 80 -14.89 2.37 5.72
C VAL A 80 -16.35 2.72 5.39
N GLY A 81 -16.56 3.57 4.37
CA GLY A 81 -17.91 3.92 3.86
C GLY A 81 -18.57 2.81 3.06
N GLU A 82 -17.79 1.95 2.41
CA GLU A 82 -18.24 0.83 1.58
C GLU A 82 -17.52 -0.46 1.99
N PRO A 83 -17.92 -1.08 3.11
CA PRO A 83 -17.14 -2.15 3.73
C PRO A 83 -17.28 -3.50 3.00
N ALA A 84 -17.79 -3.54 1.77
CA ALA A 84 -18.01 -4.79 1.02
C ALA A 84 -16.72 -5.59 0.90
N ASP A 85 -15.64 -4.91 0.51
CA ASP A 85 -14.31 -5.49 0.26
C ASP A 85 -13.40 -5.52 1.50
N CYS A 86 -13.89 -5.06 2.66
CA CYS A 86 -13.18 -5.21 3.93
C CYS A 86 -13.23 -6.68 4.42
N THR A 87 -12.11 -7.16 4.95
CA THR A 87 -12.04 -8.46 5.64
C THR A 87 -12.82 -8.42 6.96
N ASP A 88 -13.19 -9.60 7.49
CA ASP A 88 -13.89 -9.70 8.80
C ASP A 88 -13.09 -9.04 9.94
N LYS A 89 -11.77 -9.13 9.87
CA LYS A 89 -10.85 -8.52 10.83
C LYS A 89 -10.92 -7.00 10.77
N GLU A 90 -10.95 -6.43 9.56
CA GLU A 90 -11.09 -5.00 9.32
C GLU A 90 -12.47 -4.50 9.73
N LYS A 91 -13.54 -5.22 9.37
CA LYS A 91 -14.93 -4.93 9.79
C LYS A 91 -15.05 -4.88 11.31
N GLY A 92 -14.54 -5.90 12.01
CA GLY A 92 -14.53 -5.91 13.48
C GLY A 92 -13.72 -4.75 14.08
N TYR A 93 -12.66 -4.31 13.41
CA TYR A 93 -11.88 -3.15 13.83
C TYR A 93 -12.61 -1.82 13.58
N ILE A 94 -13.30 -1.68 12.44
CA ILE A 94 -14.12 -0.53 12.10
C ILE A 94 -15.23 -0.34 13.15
N GLU A 95 -15.99 -1.39 13.47
CA GLU A 95 -17.06 -1.31 14.47
C GLU A 95 -16.51 -0.93 15.85
N LYS A 96 -15.35 -1.48 16.23
CA LYS A 96 -14.65 -1.07 17.45
C LYS A 96 -14.27 0.41 17.46
N MET A 97 -13.84 0.96 16.32
CA MET A 97 -13.43 2.37 16.22
C MET A 97 -14.61 3.32 16.04
N LYS A 98 -15.74 2.87 15.47
CA LYS A 98 -16.99 3.64 15.39
C LYS A 98 -17.56 3.94 16.79
N GLY A 99 -17.44 2.98 17.71
CA GLY A 99 -17.82 3.16 19.13
C GLY A 99 -16.85 4.01 19.97
N LYS A 100 -15.80 4.58 19.37
CA LYS A 100 -14.80 5.43 20.04
C LYS A 100 -14.92 6.88 19.59
N THR A 101 -14.51 7.80 20.47
CA THR A 101 -14.49 9.23 20.15
C THR A 101 -13.41 9.53 19.10
N ALA A 102 -13.55 10.66 18.39
CA ALA A 102 -12.52 11.12 17.46
C ALA A 102 -11.15 11.29 18.14
N GLU A 103 -11.14 11.76 19.39
CA GLU A 103 -9.92 11.89 20.20
C GLU A 103 -9.25 10.54 20.46
N ASP A 104 -10.02 9.52 20.84
CA ASP A 104 -9.51 8.16 21.07
C ASP A 104 -8.99 7.54 19.78
N ARG A 105 -9.69 7.74 18.65
CA ARG A 105 -9.22 7.33 17.32
C ARG A 105 -7.90 8.01 16.96
N ALA A 106 -7.76 9.30 17.21
CA ALA A 106 -6.53 10.06 16.95
C ALA A 106 -5.35 9.59 17.84
N LYS A 107 -5.59 9.29 19.11
CA LYS A 107 -4.58 8.69 20.00
C LYS A 107 -4.15 7.32 19.49
N GLN A 108 -5.11 6.50 19.06
CA GLN A 108 -4.83 5.18 18.50
C GLN A 108 -4.02 5.29 17.20
N LEU A 109 -4.34 6.25 16.33
CA LEU A 109 -3.61 6.53 15.10
C LEU A 109 -2.14 6.87 15.40
N LYS A 110 -1.89 7.84 16.28
CA LYS A 110 -0.53 8.23 16.70
C LYS A 110 0.25 7.05 17.29
N ARG A 111 -0.41 6.23 18.13
CA ARG A 111 0.21 5.05 18.73
C ARG A 111 0.63 4.03 17.66
N LEU A 112 -0.24 3.74 16.70
CA LEU A 112 0.06 2.78 15.64
C LEU A 112 1.10 3.33 14.66
N ASP A 113 1.09 4.64 14.40
CA ASP A 113 2.07 5.28 13.52
C ASP A 113 3.48 5.19 14.11
N GLY A 114 3.62 5.45 15.42
CA GLY A 114 4.86 5.25 16.15
C GLY A 114 5.31 3.79 16.29
N MET A 115 4.46 2.82 15.92
CA MET A 115 4.83 1.40 15.88
C MET A 115 5.39 0.97 14.52
N LYS A 116 5.39 1.83 13.49
CA LYS A 116 5.97 1.51 12.18
C LYS A 116 7.46 1.22 12.34
N GLY A 117 7.87 0.03 11.94
CA GLY A 117 9.26 -0.40 12.01
C GLY A 117 9.49 -1.72 11.28
N ASP A 118 10.73 -1.97 10.89
CA ASP A 118 11.08 -3.12 10.05
C ASP A 118 11.23 -4.44 10.82
N SER A 119 11.30 -4.39 12.15
CA SER A 119 11.46 -5.57 13.02
C SER A 119 10.17 -6.35 13.28
N MET A 120 9.05 -6.00 12.65
CA MET A 120 7.77 -6.71 12.81
C MET A 120 7.64 -7.89 11.86
N LYS A 121 6.97 -8.94 12.33
CA LYS A 121 6.54 -10.05 11.46
C LYS A 121 5.67 -9.51 10.31
N PRO A 122 5.77 -10.06 9.08
CA PRO A 122 5.03 -9.57 7.92
C PRO A 122 3.52 -9.42 8.17
N GLU A 123 2.89 -10.44 8.77
CA GLU A 123 1.44 -10.41 9.08
C GLU A 123 1.06 -9.31 10.08
N LEU A 124 1.95 -8.99 11.03
CA LEU A 124 1.73 -7.92 12.00
C LEU A 124 1.91 -6.55 11.36
N LYS A 125 2.89 -6.42 10.45
CA LYS A 125 3.13 -5.21 9.67
C LYS A 125 1.96 -4.91 8.73
N GLN A 126 1.45 -5.94 8.04
CA GLN A 126 0.26 -5.86 7.20
C GLN A 126 -0.95 -5.40 8.02
N TRP A 127 -1.20 -6.05 9.16
CA TRP A 127 -2.32 -5.68 10.03
C TRP A 127 -2.18 -4.28 10.62
N LEU A 128 -0.96 -3.85 10.95
CA LEU A 128 -0.69 -2.48 11.40
C LEU A 128 -1.10 -1.47 10.32
N ASN A 129 -0.68 -1.71 9.08
CA ASN A 129 -0.98 -0.83 7.95
C ASN A 129 -2.48 -0.78 7.65
N GLN A 130 -3.18 -1.92 7.65
CA GLN A 130 -4.64 -1.98 7.48
C GLN A 130 -5.37 -1.13 8.53
N ARG A 131 -4.98 -1.26 9.81
CA ARG A 131 -5.56 -0.47 10.90
C ARG A 131 -5.27 1.02 10.80
N LEU A 132 -4.07 1.40 10.36
CA LEU A 132 -3.71 2.78 10.13
C LEU A 132 -4.57 3.41 9.03
N ARG A 133 -4.72 2.71 7.90
CA ARG A 133 -5.57 3.15 6.78
C ARG A 133 -7.03 3.34 7.21
N ILE A 134 -7.59 2.38 7.95
CA ILE A 134 -8.95 2.50 8.50
C ILE A 134 -9.09 3.76 9.38
N LEU A 135 -8.15 3.98 10.30
CA LEU A 135 -8.19 5.16 11.16
C LEU A 135 -8.01 6.47 10.40
N GLN A 136 -7.17 6.48 9.35
CA GLN A 136 -6.98 7.64 8.48
C GLN A 136 -8.26 7.98 7.71
N GLN A 137 -8.94 6.98 7.13
CA GLN A 137 -10.25 7.18 6.49
C GLN A 137 -11.29 7.72 7.46
N MET A 138 -11.30 7.23 8.71
CA MET A 138 -12.20 7.73 9.76
C MET A 138 -11.84 9.11 10.31
N SER A 139 -10.63 9.61 10.05
CA SER A 139 -10.20 10.96 10.42
C SER A 139 -10.37 11.97 9.27
N GLY A 140 -10.32 11.51 8.01
CA GLY A 140 -10.55 12.35 6.82
C GLY A 140 -12.02 12.42 6.41
N GLY A 141 -12.88 11.55 6.93
CA GLY A 141 -14.32 11.52 6.64
C GLY A 141 -15.16 12.64 7.25
N ASP A 142 -14.55 13.66 7.88
CA ASP A 142 -15.23 14.92 8.22
C ASP A 142 -15.12 15.95 7.06
N GLU A 143 -14.51 15.61 5.91
CA GLU A 143 -14.28 16.54 4.79
C GLU A 143 -14.59 15.99 3.37
N LEU A 144 -15.60 15.12 3.24
CA LEU A 144 -16.26 14.86 1.95
C LEU A 144 -17.79 14.91 2.11
#